data_AF-A0A353PUS3-F1
#
_entry.id   AF-A0A353PUS3-F1
#
_cell.length_a   1.000
_cell.length_b   1.000
_cell.length_c   1.000
_cell.angle_alpha   90.00
_cell.angle_beta   90.00
_cell.angle_gamma   90.00
#
_symmetry.space_group_name_H-M   'P 1'
#
loop_
_entity.id
_entity.type
_entity.pdbx_description
1 polymer ?
#
loop_
_entity_poly.entity_id
_entity_poly.type
_entity_poly.pdbx_seq_one_letter_code
_entity_poly.pdbx_strand_id
1 'polypeptide(L)' 'EEPSIPNKPQMGKNPRIQAGMVLAIEPMINLGTGDVEVLTDGWTVVTKDRKISCHEEHTVAVFADRTEILSIL' A
#
# COMPACT_ATOMS: atom_id res chain seq x y z
N GLU A 1 -9.43 -2.46 7.98
CA GLU A 1 -10.82 -2.24 7.51
C GLU A 1 -10.84 -2.36 5.99
N GLU A 2 -12.01 -2.61 5.40
CA GLU A 2 -12.17 -2.56 3.95
C GLU A 2 -12.29 -1.09 3.47
N PRO A 3 -11.89 -0.76 2.22
CA PRO A 3 -11.30 -1.67 1.24
C PRO A 3 -9.78 -1.83 1.40
N SER A 4 -9.27 -3.02 1.09
CA SER A 4 -7.82 -3.17 0.80
C SER A 4 -7.46 -2.44 -0.50
N ILE A 5 -6.39 -1.63 -0.48
CA ILE A 5 -5.84 -0.91 -1.64
C ILE A 5 -4.51 -1.56 -2.06
N PRO A 6 -4.53 -2.62 -2.88
CA PRO A 6 -3.32 -3.33 -3.25
C PRO A 6 -2.42 -2.52 -4.19
N ASN A 7 -1.12 -2.41 -3.89
CA ASN A 7 -0.12 -1.77 -4.75
C ASN A 7 0.43 -2.69 -5.86
N LYS A 8 -0.23 -3.82 -6.11
CA LYS A 8 0.13 -4.78 -7.16
C LYS A 8 -1.05 -5.01 -8.09
N PRO A 9 -0.83 -5.33 -9.37
CA PRO A 9 -1.90 -5.72 -10.27
C PRO A 9 -2.70 -6.88 -9.68
N GLN A 10 -4.03 -6.74 -9.65
CA GLN A 10 -4.93 -7.81 -9.26
C GLN A 10 -5.92 -8.10 -10.39
N MET A 11 -6.25 -9.37 -10.55
CA MET A 11 -7.35 -9.79 -11.41
C MET A 11 -8.66 -9.46 -10.71
N GLY A 12 -9.46 -8.57 -11.28
CA GLY A 12 -10.75 -8.20 -10.70
C GLY A 12 -11.05 -6.72 -10.87
N LYS A 13 -12.13 -6.27 -10.23
CA LYS A 13 -12.49 -4.86 -10.19
C LYS A 13 -11.76 -4.19 -9.03
N ASN A 14 -11.23 -3.00 -9.28
CA ASN A 14 -10.72 -2.15 -8.21
C ASN A 14 -11.84 -1.80 -7.22
N PRO A 15 -11.51 -1.62 -5.93
CA PRO A 15 -12.47 -1.13 -4.95
C PRO A 15 -13.02 0.23 -5.36
N ARG A 16 -14.30 0.46 -5.08
CA ARG A 16 -14.93 1.74 -5.38
C ARG A 16 -14.57 2.74 -4.29
N ILE A 17 -13.82 3.77 -4.67
CA ILE A 17 -13.50 4.90 -3.80
C ILE A 17 -14.75 5.80 -3.67
N GLN A 18 -15.11 6.17 -2.44
CA GLN A 18 -16.29 6.97 -2.13
C GLN A 18 -15.96 8.05 -1.09
N ALA A 19 -16.71 9.15 -1.13
CA ALA A 19 -16.61 10.22 -0.15
C ALA A 19 -16.83 9.68 1.28
N GLY A 20 -16.04 10.20 2.23
CA GLY A 20 -16.02 9.75 3.63
C GLY A 20 -14.98 8.66 3.93
N MET A 21 -14.33 8.10 2.91
CA MET A 21 -13.22 7.15 3.11
C MET A 21 -11.93 7.88 3.50
N VAL A 22 -11.14 7.21 4.35
CA VAL A 22 -9.74 7.57 4.64
C VAL A 22 -8.89 6.34 4.32
N LEU A 23 -7.94 6.50 3.41
CA LEU A 23 -7.20 5.38 2.83
C LEU A 23 -5.70 5.59 3.05
N ALA A 24 -5.00 4.49 3.34
CA ALA A 24 -3.55 4.44 3.22
C ALA A 24 -3.18 4.18 1.76
N ILE A 25 -2.26 5.00 1.23
CA ILE A 25 -1.57 4.74 -0.03
C ILE A 25 -0.11 4.48 0.33
N GLU A 26 0.25 3.19 0.38
CA GLU A 26 1.48 2.69 1.03
C GLU A 26 2.32 1.75 0.12
N PRO A 27 2.79 2.22 -1.06
CA PRO A 27 3.56 1.36 -1.96
C PRO A 27 4.90 0.92 -1.36
N MET A 28 5.14 -0.39 -1.38
CA MET A 28 6.46 -0.99 -1.18
C MET A 28 7.03 -1.42 -2.53
N ILE A 29 8.18 -0.86 -2.92
CA ILE A 29 8.80 -1.11 -4.23
C ILE A 29 10.12 -1.86 -4.04
N ASN A 30 10.22 -3.02 -4.68
CA ASN A 30 11.42 -3.85 -4.66
C ASN A 30 12.30 -3.56 -5.88
N LEU A 31 13.62 -3.49 -5.69
CA LEU A 31 14.59 -3.34 -6.79
C LEU A 31 14.64 -4.59 -7.69
N GLY A 32 14.31 -5.75 -7.13
CA GLY A 32 14.34 -7.04 -7.81
C GLY A 32 12.95 -7.56 -8.17
N THR A 33 12.61 -8.72 -7.63
CA THR A 33 11.33 -9.38 -7.86
C THR A 33 10.24 -8.93 -6.88
N GLY A 34 8.98 -9.24 -7.18
CA GLY A 34 7.85 -9.01 -6.26
C GLY A 34 7.70 -10.07 -5.16
N ASP A 35 8.56 -11.09 -5.14
CA ASP A 35 8.48 -12.18 -4.17
C ASP A 35 9.04 -11.74 -2.81
N VAL A 36 8.36 -12.15 -1.74
CA VAL A 36 8.73 -11.86 -0.35
C VAL A 36 8.64 -13.10 0.53
N GLU A 37 9.29 -13.07 1.69
CA GLU A 37 9.13 -14.07 2.76
C GLU A 37 9.07 -13.40 4.13
N VAL A 38 8.38 -14.05 5.08
CA VAL A 38 8.30 -13.62 6.48
C VAL A 38 9.37 -14.37 7.26
N LEU A 39 10.18 -13.66 8.02
CA LEU A 39 11.24 -14.25 8.85
C LEU A 39 10.66 -15.01 10.06
N THR A 40 11.53 -15.74 10.76
CA THR A 40 11.16 -16.58 11.92
C THR A 40 10.63 -15.79 13.12
N ASP A 41 10.80 -14.46 13.13
CA ASP A 41 10.18 -13.59 14.14
C ASP A 41 8.67 -13.41 13.93
N GLY A 42 8.13 -13.82 12.77
CA GLY A 42 6.72 -13.72 12.42
C GLY A 42 6.27 -12.33 11.98
N TRP A 43 7.19 -11.38 11.81
CA TRP A 43 6.87 -9.97 11.51
C TRP A 43 7.69 -9.40 10.36
N THR A 44 8.99 -9.66 10.33
CA THR A 44 9.88 -9.03 9.36
C THR A 44 9.63 -9.63 7.98
N VAL A 45 9.17 -8.80 7.05
CA VAL A 45 9.02 -9.15 5.63
C VAL A 45 10.28 -8.73 4.88
N VAL A 46 10.87 -9.65 4.13
CA VAL A 46 12.06 -9.38 3.30
C VAL A 46 11.81 -9.79 1.86
N THR A 47 12.47 -9.12 0.92
CA THR A 47 12.49 -9.55 -0.48
C THR A 47 13.15 -10.92 -0.58
N LYS A 48 12.57 -11.82 -1.39
CA LYS A 48 13.09 -13.19 -1.52
C LYS A 48 14.49 -13.23 -2.16
N ASP A 49 14.80 -12.24 -3.01
CA ASP A 49 16.12 -12.06 -3.62
C ASP A 49 17.08 -11.17 -2.81
N ARG A 50 16.64 -10.71 -1.63
CA ARG A 50 17.41 -9.89 -0.68
C ARG A 50 17.91 -8.55 -1.23
N LYS A 51 17.36 -8.07 -2.35
CA LYS A 51 17.64 -6.73 -2.87
C LYS A 51 16.86 -5.67 -2.08
N ILE A 52 17.30 -4.42 -2.24
CA ILE A 52 16.71 -3.25 -1.59
C ILE A 52 15.22 -3.15 -1.90
N SER A 53 14.45 -2.79 -0.88
CA SER A 53 13.06 -2.36 -0.98
C SER A 53 12.93 -0.97 -0.35
N CYS A 54 12.02 -0.15 -0.87
CA CYS A 54 11.65 1.11 -0.25
C CYS A 54 10.14 1.16 0.00
N HIS A 55 9.74 1.92 1.00
CA HIS A 55 8.36 2.12 1.40
C HIS A 55 8.12 3.61 1.64
N GLU A 56 6.97 4.11 1.21
CA GLU A 56 6.47 5.44 1.51
C GLU A 56 4.96 5.33 1.71
N GLU A 57 4.39 6.15 2.60
CA GLU A 57 2.97 6.10 2.91
C GLU A 57 2.37 7.49 3.10
N HIS A 58 1.17 7.68 2.54
CA HIS A 58 0.29 8.79 2.92
C HIS A 58 -1.10 8.32 3.33
N THR A 59 -1.66 9.02 4.32
CA THR A 59 -3.08 8.94 4.67
C THR A 59 -3.85 9.95 3.85
N VAL A 60 -4.84 9.49 3.08
CA VAL A 60 -5.61 10.31 2.14
C VAL A 60 -7.09 10.28 2.51
N ALA A 61 -7.67 11.45 2.78
CA ALA A 61 -9.11 11.63 2.94
C ALA A 61 -9.79 11.84 1.58
N VAL A 62 -10.94 11.20 1.39
CA VAL A 62 -11.76 11.31 0.18
C VAL A 62 -13.02 12.11 0.48
N PHE A 63 -13.17 13.24 -0.18
CA PHE A 63 -14.38 14.07 -0.16
C PHE A 63 -15.19 13.87 -1.45
N ALA A 64 -16.38 14.47 -1.53
CA ALA A 64 -17.24 14.34 -2.71
C ALA A 64 -16.63 14.96 -3.98
N ASP A 65 -15.76 15.95 -3.83
CA ASP A 65 -15.21 16.78 -4.90
C ASP A 65 -13.67 16.79 -4.97
N ARG A 66 -12.98 16.28 -3.95
CA ARG A 66 -11.51 16.29 -3.85
C ARG A 66 -10.97 15.18 -2.96
N THR A 67 -9.65 15.06 -2.93
CA THR A 67 -8.90 14.30 -1.92
C THR A 67 -7.91 15.20 -1.20
N GLU A 68 -7.58 14.88 0.05
CA GLU A 68 -6.58 15.59 0.84
C GLU A 68 -5.58 14.63 1.45
N ILE A 69 -4.29 14.98 1.40
CA ILE A 69 -3.23 14.26 2.10
C ILE A 69 -3.19 14.77 3.54
N LEU A 70 -3.52 13.91 4.50
CA LEU A 70 -3.58 14.26 5.92
C LEU A 70 -2.21 14.20 6.61
N SER A 71 -1.26 13.49 6.02
CA SER A 71 0.07 13.24 6.60
C SER A 71 1.20 13.98 5.89
N ILE A 72 0.90 15.13 5.28
CA ILE A 72 1.96 16.01 4.73
C ILE A 72 2.64 16.75 5.89
N LEU A 73 3.98 16.76 5.91
CA LEU A 73 4.80 17.46 6.92
C LEU A 73 5.24 18.84 6.43
#